data_AF-A0AAU6R5G7-F1
#
_entry.id   AF-A0AAU6R5G7-F1
#
_cell.length_a   1.000
_cell.length_b   1.000
_cell.length_c   1.000
_cell.angle_alpha   90.00
_cell.angle_beta   90.00
_cell.angle_gamma   90.00
#
_symmetry.space_group_name_H-M   'P 1'
#
loop_
_entity.id
_entity.type
_entity.pdbx_description
1 polymer ?
#
loop_
_entity_poly.entity_id
_entity_poly.type
_entity_poly.pdbx_seq_one_letter_code
_entity_poly.pdbx_strand_id
1 'polypeptide(L)'
;MSLTKRVQTAPIAVRLLREGILESSHLVEAVVCDRRGRTLFIAGNPEHSSFIRSALKPLQALVVLKTGTMERFGLSDRDLAIICSSHKGSVEQARQAFNILWKADIDQAALQCPTPAGRRSPLEYNCSGKHAGMLAASKQQNWPLEGYMRRSHPVQQAILEIVGDLLGIPAAEFIVARDDCGVPTVSMELQQMATLYAHLSSGDSPELERIQRAMTYHPDLIAGEGEFDTELMRLTEGRLVSKTGAEGVQCIGQVGEGLGLAIKVQDGAKRAKIAVAIQSLRQIGWISPAIADLLAEQFMVIAPCKRLEVDGELTLL
;
A
#
# COMPACT_ATOMS: atom_id res chain seq x y z
N MET A 1 17.80 29.18 9.03
CA MET A 1 17.50 28.70 7.66
C MET A 1 16.00 28.52 7.54
N SER A 2 15.43 29.04 6.45
CA SER A 2 14.01 29.22 6.10
C SER A 2 12.95 28.53 6.97
N LEU A 3 12.11 29.35 7.64
CA LEU A 3 10.79 28.95 8.13
C LEU A 3 9.88 28.70 6.91
N THR A 4 9.92 27.49 6.35
CA THR A 4 8.85 27.02 5.47
C THR A 4 7.56 27.10 6.26
N LYS A 5 6.63 27.99 5.85
CA LYS A 5 5.27 28.00 6.39
C LYS A 5 4.74 26.57 6.26
N ARG A 6 4.44 25.92 7.39
CA ARG A 6 3.68 24.67 7.41
C ARG A 6 2.37 24.92 6.68
N VAL A 7 2.26 24.44 5.46
CA VAL A 7 1.05 24.57 4.67
C VAL A 7 0.07 23.54 5.20
N GLN A 8 -0.97 24.01 5.87
CA GLN A 8 -2.07 23.20 6.36
C GLN A 8 -3.37 23.73 5.79
N THR A 9 -4.28 22.82 5.45
CA THR A 9 -5.62 23.14 4.96
C THR A 9 -6.66 22.42 5.81
N ALA A 10 -7.94 22.67 5.57
CA ALA A 10 -8.99 21.91 6.24
C ALA A 10 -8.92 20.42 5.84
N PRO A 11 -9.04 19.48 6.78
CA PRO A 11 -9.22 18.06 6.43
C PRO A 11 -10.58 17.84 5.76
N ILE A 12 -10.70 16.74 5.02
CA ILE A 12 -11.95 16.30 4.40
C ILE A 12 -12.79 15.57 5.46
N ALA A 13 -14.09 15.88 5.54
CA ALA A 13 -15.04 15.16 6.37
C ALA A 13 -15.81 14.13 5.53
N VAL A 14 -15.86 12.89 5.97
CA VAL A 14 -16.73 11.86 5.38
C VAL A 14 -17.87 11.57 6.34
N ARG A 15 -19.11 11.78 5.89
CA ARG A 15 -20.33 11.55 6.66
C ARG A 15 -20.98 10.24 6.21
N LEU A 16 -21.19 9.33 7.15
CA LEU A 16 -22.09 8.20 6.95
C LEU A 16 -23.50 8.65 7.28
N LEU A 17 -24.40 8.53 6.32
CA LEU A 17 -25.82 8.83 6.50
C LEU A 17 -26.64 7.53 6.54
N ARG A 18 -27.69 7.51 7.36
CA ARG A 18 -28.77 6.53 7.34
C ARG A 18 -30.08 7.23 7.01
N GLU A 19 -30.72 6.87 5.90
CA GLU A 19 -31.95 7.53 5.43
C GLU A 19 -31.79 9.07 5.39
N GLY A 20 -30.60 9.55 5.00
CA GLY A 20 -30.25 10.97 4.97
C GLY A 20 -29.86 11.61 6.30
N ILE A 21 -29.94 10.88 7.42
CA ILE A 21 -29.60 11.38 8.76
C ILE A 21 -28.16 11.00 9.10
N LEU A 22 -27.37 11.94 9.64
CA LEU A 22 -25.98 11.71 10.04
C LEU A 22 -25.88 10.63 11.13
N GLU A 23 -25.17 9.54 10.83
CA GLU A 23 -24.89 8.44 11.77
C GLU A 23 -23.47 8.53 12.34
N SER A 24 -22.48 8.85 11.52
CA SER A 24 -21.10 9.07 11.98
C SER A 24 -20.32 9.96 10.99
N SER A 25 -19.26 10.58 11.48
CA SER A 25 -18.36 11.41 10.67
C SER A 25 -16.90 10.99 10.88
N HIS A 26 -16.11 11.02 9.81
CA HIS A 26 -14.70 10.68 9.80
C HIS A 26 -13.89 11.86 9.27
N LEU A 27 -12.80 12.23 9.95
CA LEU A 27 -11.85 13.22 9.44
C LEU A 27 -10.74 12.53 8.66
N VAL A 28 -10.45 13.05 7.47
CA VAL A 28 -9.54 12.45 6.51
C VAL A 28 -8.56 13.49 6.01
N GLU A 29 -7.29 13.11 6.01
CA GLU A 29 -6.20 13.90 5.49
C GLU A 29 -5.69 13.23 4.21
N ALA A 30 -5.33 14.03 3.22
CA ALA A 30 -4.88 13.55 1.92
C ALA A 30 -3.83 14.47 1.33
N VAL A 31 -2.81 13.90 0.71
CA VAL A 31 -1.69 14.64 0.12
C VAL A 31 -1.31 14.01 -1.21
N VAL A 32 -1.11 14.85 -2.22
CA VAL A 32 -0.50 14.46 -3.50
C VAL A 32 0.90 15.05 -3.56
N CYS A 33 1.90 14.20 -3.79
CA CYS A 33 3.29 14.59 -3.96
C CYS A 33 3.84 14.12 -5.31
N ASP A 34 4.87 14.81 -5.79
CA ASP A 34 5.74 14.30 -6.84
C ASP A 34 6.94 13.51 -6.27
N ARG A 35 7.75 12.93 -7.15
CA ARG A 35 8.96 12.18 -6.79
C ARG A 35 10.08 13.00 -6.12
N ARG A 36 9.97 14.32 -6.06
CA ARG A 36 10.91 15.19 -5.35
C ARG A 36 10.42 15.54 -3.94
N GLY A 37 9.28 14.97 -3.53
CA GLY A 37 8.62 15.29 -2.27
C GLY A 37 7.92 16.63 -2.26
N ARG A 38 7.66 17.24 -3.43
CA ARG A 38 6.88 18.49 -3.49
C ARG A 38 5.40 18.16 -3.35
N THR A 39 4.74 18.75 -2.36
CA THR A 39 3.29 18.68 -2.20
C THR A 39 2.60 19.55 -3.25
N LEU A 40 1.75 18.93 -4.07
CA LEU A 40 0.97 19.58 -5.12
C LEU A 40 -0.47 19.85 -4.67
N PHE A 41 -1.06 18.89 -3.96
CA PHE A 41 -2.41 19.00 -3.43
C PHE A 41 -2.46 18.55 -1.98
N ILE A 42 -3.32 19.18 -1.18
CA ILE A 42 -3.44 18.90 0.24
C ILE A 42 -4.86 19.09 0.78
N ALA A 43 -5.28 18.16 1.62
CA ALA A 43 -6.36 18.31 2.59
C ALA A 43 -5.82 17.91 3.97
N GLY A 44 -5.80 18.84 4.93
CA GLY A 44 -5.29 18.58 6.28
C GLY A 44 -3.80 18.93 6.45
N ASN A 45 -3.03 18.01 7.04
CA ASN A 45 -1.63 18.23 7.42
C ASN A 45 -0.69 17.23 6.70
N PRO A 46 0.29 17.67 5.89
CA PRO A 46 1.10 16.74 5.12
C PRO A 46 2.16 16.04 6.00
N GLU A 47 2.49 16.65 7.15
CA GLU A 47 3.42 16.15 8.15
C GLU A 47 2.73 15.22 9.17
N HIS A 48 1.44 14.87 8.98
CA HIS A 48 0.79 13.90 9.86
C HIS A 48 1.51 12.55 9.77
N SER A 49 2.12 12.15 10.89
CA SER A 49 2.83 10.88 11.00
C SER A 49 1.87 9.74 11.32
N SER A 50 1.94 8.68 10.52
CA SER A 50 1.25 7.43 10.83
C SER A 50 2.06 6.22 10.38
N PHE A 51 1.72 5.04 10.87
CA PHE A 51 2.29 3.82 10.35
C PHE A 51 1.76 3.57 8.93
N ILE A 52 2.64 3.40 7.95
CA ILE A 52 2.23 3.10 6.57
C ILE A 52 1.60 1.69 6.43
N ARG A 53 1.86 0.81 7.40
CA ARG A 53 1.32 -0.56 7.46
C ARG A 53 1.52 -1.29 6.12
N SER A 54 0.52 -2.04 5.68
CA SER A 54 0.56 -2.83 4.44
C SER A 54 0.70 -2.00 3.15
N ALA A 55 0.54 -0.68 3.18
CA ALA A 55 0.78 0.15 2.00
C ALA A 55 2.28 0.20 1.63
N LEU A 56 3.20 -0.22 2.51
CA LEU A 56 4.63 -0.28 2.19
C LEU A 56 5.04 -1.51 1.38
N LYS A 57 4.19 -2.55 1.30
CA LYS A 57 4.54 -3.86 0.70
C LYS A 57 5.15 -3.79 -0.70
N PRO A 58 4.64 -2.94 -1.64
CA PRO A 58 5.26 -2.82 -2.96
C PRO A 58 6.72 -2.36 -2.88
N LEU A 59 7.02 -1.42 -1.98
CA LEU A 59 8.38 -0.92 -1.77
C LEU A 59 9.24 -1.96 -1.05
N GLN A 60 8.67 -2.75 -0.14
CA GLN A 60 9.38 -3.89 0.48
C GLN A 60 9.76 -4.96 -0.55
N ALA A 61 8.95 -5.16 -1.59
CA ALA A 61 9.20 -6.13 -2.65
C ALA A 61 10.47 -5.83 -3.46
N LEU A 62 10.95 -4.59 -3.46
CA LEU A 62 12.21 -4.21 -4.12
C LEU A 62 13.41 -5.03 -3.62
N VAL A 63 13.40 -5.50 -2.37
CA VAL A 63 14.50 -6.35 -1.86
C VAL A 63 14.62 -7.65 -2.67
N VAL A 64 13.51 -8.19 -3.16
CA VAL A 64 13.48 -9.44 -3.96
C VAL A 64 14.07 -9.20 -5.35
N LEU A 65 13.83 -8.03 -5.93
CA LEU A 65 14.40 -7.63 -7.22
C LEU A 65 15.88 -7.27 -7.11
N LYS A 66 16.24 -6.38 -6.18
CA LYS A 66 17.61 -5.88 -6.01
C LYS A 66 18.63 -6.96 -5.62
N THR A 67 18.18 -8.04 -4.99
CA THR A 67 19.03 -9.18 -4.62
C THR A 67 19.13 -10.26 -5.70
N GLY A 68 18.47 -10.06 -6.86
CA GLY A 68 18.42 -11.05 -7.95
C GLY A 68 17.63 -12.31 -7.61
N THR A 69 16.75 -12.25 -6.60
CA THR A 69 15.97 -13.39 -6.12
C THR A 69 14.95 -13.85 -7.15
N MET A 70 14.38 -12.89 -7.89
CA MET A 70 13.46 -13.18 -8.99
C MET A 70 14.10 -14.11 -10.02
N GLU A 71 15.29 -13.75 -10.50
CA GLU A 71 16.01 -14.47 -11.55
C GLU A 71 16.58 -15.79 -11.02
N ARG A 72 17.17 -15.80 -9.82
CA ARG A 72 17.75 -17.00 -9.21
C ARG A 72 16.75 -18.14 -9.12
N PHE A 73 15.55 -17.86 -8.61
CA PHE A 73 14.54 -18.88 -8.33
C PHE A 73 13.46 -18.95 -9.42
N GLY A 74 13.63 -18.22 -10.52
CA GLY A 74 12.65 -18.20 -11.62
C GLY A 74 11.25 -17.76 -11.16
N LEU A 75 11.19 -16.75 -10.29
CA LEU A 75 9.92 -16.17 -9.83
C LEU A 75 9.26 -15.38 -10.96
N SER A 76 7.93 -15.44 -11.00
CA SER A 76 7.09 -14.81 -12.01
C SER A 76 6.51 -13.48 -11.53
N ASP A 77 5.92 -12.70 -12.43
CA ASP A 77 5.22 -11.46 -12.04
C ASP A 77 3.99 -11.75 -11.13
N ARG A 78 3.41 -12.96 -11.18
CA ARG A 78 2.40 -13.41 -10.19
C ARG A 78 2.98 -13.61 -8.80
N ASP A 79 4.22 -14.11 -8.70
CA ASP A 79 4.96 -14.25 -7.44
C ASP A 79 5.25 -12.85 -6.86
N LEU A 80 5.65 -11.89 -7.71
CA LEU A 80 5.85 -10.51 -7.31
C LEU A 80 4.55 -9.83 -6.84
N ALA A 81 3.44 -10.08 -7.52
CA ALA A 81 2.12 -9.58 -7.12
C ALA A 81 1.72 -10.09 -5.72
N ILE A 82 1.85 -11.40 -5.45
CA ILE A 82 1.48 -11.92 -4.12
C ILE A 82 2.41 -11.39 -3.02
N ILE A 83 3.68 -11.09 -3.31
CA ILE A 83 4.60 -10.41 -2.36
C ILE A 83 4.06 -9.01 -1.97
N CYS A 84 3.49 -8.30 -2.93
CA CYS A 84 2.92 -6.96 -2.72
C CYS A 84 1.53 -6.96 -2.06
N SER A 85 0.89 -8.13 -1.94
CA SER A 85 -0.53 -8.25 -1.62
C SER A 85 -0.88 -8.04 -0.14
N SER A 86 -2.14 -7.66 0.11
CA SER A 86 -2.85 -7.88 1.39
C SER A 86 -4.02 -8.83 1.16
N HIS A 87 -3.69 -10.04 0.74
CA HIS A 87 -4.64 -10.99 0.17
C HIS A 87 -5.66 -11.56 1.19
N LYS A 88 -6.76 -12.15 0.70
CA LYS A 88 -7.84 -12.73 1.52
C LYS A 88 -7.53 -14.14 2.04
N GLY A 89 -6.41 -14.73 1.59
CA GLY A 89 -6.04 -16.09 1.94
C GLY A 89 -6.94 -17.10 1.24
N SER A 90 -7.33 -16.81 -0.01
CA SER A 90 -7.98 -17.79 -0.87
C SER A 90 -7.01 -18.94 -1.17
N VAL A 91 -7.54 -20.08 -1.62
CA VAL A 91 -6.71 -21.23 -2.02
C VAL A 91 -5.69 -20.84 -3.08
N GLU A 92 -6.09 -20.03 -4.07
CA GLU A 92 -5.18 -19.54 -5.12
C GLU A 92 -4.06 -18.67 -4.54
N GLN A 93 -4.40 -17.70 -3.68
CA GLN A 93 -3.43 -16.79 -3.08
C GLN A 93 -2.44 -17.53 -2.16
N ALA A 94 -2.94 -18.46 -1.34
CA ALA A 94 -2.10 -19.31 -0.49
C ALA A 94 -1.16 -20.21 -1.32
N ARG A 95 -1.65 -20.77 -2.43
CA ARG A 95 -0.82 -21.55 -3.38
C ARG A 95 0.26 -20.69 -4.02
N GLN A 96 -0.04 -19.45 -4.40
CA GLN A 96 0.95 -18.54 -4.97
C GLN A 96 2.03 -18.16 -3.94
N ALA A 97 1.66 -17.92 -2.69
CA ALA A 97 2.64 -17.68 -1.62
C ALA A 97 3.52 -18.92 -1.36
N PHE A 98 2.92 -20.12 -1.36
CA PHE A 98 3.66 -21.38 -1.24
C PHE A 98 4.62 -21.61 -2.41
N ASN A 99 4.22 -21.27 -3.64
CA ASN A 99 5.04 -21.43 -4.84
C ASN A 99 6.39 -20.69 -4.73
N ILE A 100 6.42 -19.52 -4.08
CA ILE A 100 7.66 -18.78 -3.82
C ILE A 100 8.61 -19.59 -2.93
N LEU A 101 8.09 -20.14 -1.82
CA LEU A 101 8.87 -20.96 -0.88
C LEU A 101 9.38 -22.23 -1.54
N TRP A 102 8.51 -22.89 -2.32
CA TRP A 102 8.86 -24.11 -3.05
C TRP A 102 9.98 -23.87 -4.07
N LYS A 103 9.89 -22.79 -4.87
CA LYS A 103 10.94 -22.42 -5.84
C LYS A 103 12.27 -22.04 -5.17
N ALA A 104 12.22 -21.51 -3.95
CA ALA A 104 13.40 -21.15 -3.17
C ALA A 104 13.96 -22.32 -2.32
N ASP A 105 13.35 -23.52 -2.40
CA ASP A 105 13.69 -24.68 -1.58
C ASP A 105 13.66 -24.34 -0.06
N ILE A 106 12.53 -23.78 0.37
CA ILE A 106 12.24 -23.39 1.76
C ILE A 106 10.98 -24.10 2.24
N ASP A 107 11.09 -24.77 3.40
CA ASP A 107 9.93 -25.39 4.03
C ASP A 107 8.93 -24.33 4.52
N GLN A 108 7.63 -24.59 4.34
CA GLN A 108 6.57 -23.68 4.80
C GLN A 108 6.60 -23.39 6.31
N ALA A 109 7.19 -24.27 7.11
CA ALA A 109 7.39 -24.07 8.55
C ALA A 109 8.32 -22.88 8.87
N ALA A 110 9.08 -22.38 7.89
CA ALA A 110 9.86 -21.16 8.03
C ALA A 110 8.99 -19.88 8.05
N LEU A 111 7.71 -19.95 7.64
CA LEU A 111 6.79 -18.83 7.77
C LEU A 111 6.49 -18.55 9.25
N GLN A 112 6.74 -17.31 9.67
CA GLN A 112 6.54 -16.86 11.04
C GLN A 112 5.37 -15.86 11.17
N CYS A 113 4.64 -15.59 10.08
CA CYS A 113 3.39 -14.83 10.17
C CYS A 113 2.32 -15.66 10.92
N PRO A 114 1.35 -15.00 11.59
CA PRO A 114 0.31 -15.71 12.32
C PRO A 114 -0.56 -16.58 11.40
N THR A 115 -1.16 -17.63 11.94
CA THR A 115 -2.29 -18.30 11.29
C THR A 115 -3.57 -17.52 11.59
N PRO A 116 -4.35 -17.07 10.60
CA PRO A 116 -5.60 -16.36 10.86
C PRO A 116 -6.62 -17.20 11.63
N ALA A 117 -7.51 -16.55 12.37
CA ALA A 117 -8.60 -17.24 13.05
C ALA A 117 -9.47 -18.05 12.06
N GLY A 118 -9.77 -19.30 12.41
CA GLY A 118 -10.54 -20.22 11.56
C GLY A 118 -9.79 -20.77 10.34
N ARG A 119 -8.49 -20.50 10.21
CA ARG A 119 -7.62 -21.02 9.13
C ARG A 119 -6.64 -22.06 9.65
N ARG A 120 -5.97 -22.76 8.74
CA ARG A 120 -5.12 -23.93 9.06
C ARG A 120 -3.64 -23.67 8.83
N SER A 121 -3.29 -22.63 8.07
CA SER A 121 -1.90 -22.34 7.71
C SER A 121 -1.55 -20.86 7.74
N PRO A 122 -0.31 -20.48 8.09
CA PRO A 122 0.24 -19.14 7.87
C PRO A 122 0.16 -18.67 6.40
N LEU A 123 0.11 -19.59 5.43
CA LEU A 123 -0.07 -19.25 4.01
C LEU A 123 -1.39 -18.51 3.74
N GLU A 124 -2.39 -18.71 4.60
CA GLU A 124 -3.70 -18.05 4.49
C GLU A 124 -3.70 -16.65 5.14
N TYR A 125 -2.60 -16.24 5.77
CA TYR A 125 -2.46 -14.91 6.34
C TYR A 125 -2.22 -13.86 5.26
N ASN A 126 -2.87 -12.70 5.36
CA ASN A 126 -2.83 -11.64 4.34
C ASN A 126 -1.43 -11.05 4.03
N CYS A 127 -0.41 -11.44 4.79
CA CYS A 127 0.98 -11.04 4.58
C CYS A 127 1.87 -12.21 4.15
N SER A 128 1.35 -13.42 3.95
CA SER A 128 2.18 -14.60 3.72
C SER A 128 3.07 -14.47 2.47
N GLY A 129 2.58 -13.84 1.40
CA GLY A 129 3.38 -13.52 0.21
C GLY A 129 4.59 -12.63 0.51
N LYS A 130 4.41 -11.54 1.26
CA LYS A 130 5.51 -10.67 1.74
C LYS A 130 6.57 -11.48 2.50
N HIS A 131 6.12 -12.34 3.41
CA HIS A 131 7.00 -13.16 4.23
C HIS A 131 7.77 -14.18 3.38
N ALA A 132 7.10 -14.82 2.42
CA ALA A 132 7.74 -15.71 1.46
C ALA A 132 8.81 -14.99 0.62
N GLY A 133 8.53 -13.76 0.17
CA GLY A 133 9.51 -12.92 -0.53
C GLY A 133 10.74 -12.58 0.33
N MET A 134 10.53 -12.22 1.60
CA MET A 134 11.64 -11.96 2.56
C MET A 134 12.51 -13.19 2.80
N LEU A 135 11.89 -14.37 2.93
CA LEU A 135 12.59 -15.64 3.10
C LEU A 135 13.38 -16.02 1.85
N ALA A 136 12.78 -15.87 0.66
CA ALA A 136 13.47 -16.12 -0.60
C ALA A 136 14.67 -15.18 -0.78
N ALA A 137 14.52 -13.88 -0.50
CA ALA A 137 15.64 -12.93 -0.53
C ALA A 137 16.74 -13.29 0.48
N SER A 138 16.35 -13.74 1.67
CA SER A 138 17.30 -14.19 2.69
C SER A 138 18.08 -15.43 2.23
N LYS A 139 17.41 -16.42 1.64
CA LYS A 139 18.05 -17.60 1.04
C LYS A 139 19.03 -17.21 -0.07
N GLN A 140 18.63 -16.31 -0.97
CA GLN A 140 19.48 -15.84 -2.07
C GLN A 140 20.74 -15.12 -1.59
N GLN A 141 20.64 -14.35 -0.51
CA GLN A 141 21.76 -13.59 0.06
C GLN A 141 22.56 -14.35 1.13
N ASN A 142 22.23 -15.63 1.38
CA ASN A 142 22.78 -16.42 2.49
C ASN A 142 22.58 -15.77 3.88
N TRP A 143 21.50 -15.01 4.05
CA TRP A 143 21.09 -14.53 5.37
C TRP A 143 20.35 -15.64 6.13
N PRO A 144 20.30 -15.57 7.48
CA PRO A 144 19.50 -16.50 8.27
C PRO A 144 18.04 -16.53 7.80
N LEU A 145 17.44 -17.71 7.76
CA LEU A 145 15.99 -17.82 7.56
C LEU A 145 15.21 -17.57 8.85
N GLU A 146 15.83 -17.85 10.00
CA GLU A 146 15.24 -17.61 11.30
C GLU A 146 15.37 -16.15 11.74
N GLY A 147 14.32 -15.63 12.36
CA GLY A 147 14.36 -14.30 12.96
C GLY A 147 14.30 -13.17 11.93
N TYR A 148 13.92 -13.44 10.67
CA TYR A 148 13.73 -12.42 9.63
C TYR A 148 12.73 -11.33 10.00
N MET A 149 11.87 -11.57 11.00
CA MET A 149 10.94 -10.56 11.53
C MET A 149 11.60 -9.54 12.48
N ARG A 150 12.83 -9.80 12.94
CA ARG A 150 13.54 -8.90 13.86
C ARG A 150 14.07 -7.69 13.09
N ARG A 151 13.94 -6.49 13.67
CA ARG A 151 14.46 -5.25 13.08
C ARG A 151 15.92 -5.36 12.66
N SER A 152 16.75 -6.01 13.47
CA SER A 152 18.19 -6.19 13.21
C SER A 152 18.52 -7.21 12.12
N HIS A 153 17.53 -7.93 11.59
CA HIS A 153 17.79 -8.93 10.55
C HIS A 153 18.22 -8.25 9.25
N PRO A 154 19.20 -8.80 8.50
CA PRO A 154 19.69 -8.20 7.26
C PRO A 154 18.59 -7.84 6.25
N VAL A 155 17.59 -8.70 6.04
CA VAL A 155 16.47 -8.38 5.13
C VAL A 155 15.66 -7.16 5.57
N GLN A 156 15.50 -6.93 6.87
CA GLN A 156 14.77 -5.77 7.39
C GLN A 156 15.60 -4.50 7.27
N GLN A 157 16.92 -4.59 7.51
CA GLN A 157 17.84 -3.49 7.28
C GLN A 157 17.87 -3.09 5.79
N ALA A 158 17.99 -4.06 4.87
CA ALA A 158 17.97 -3.81 3.44
C ALA A 158 16.66 -3.16 2.98
N ILE A 159 15.51 -3.55 3.54
CA ILE A 159 14.22 -2.91 3.26
C ILE A 159 14.21 -1.45 3.74
N LEU A 160 14.72 -1.17 4.95
CA LEU A 160 14.79 0.20 5.47
C LEU A 160 15.76 1.07 4.67
N GLU A 161 16.89 0.52 4.22
CA GLU A 161 17.84 1.20 3.33
C GLU A 161 17.16 1.57 2.01
N ILE A 162 16.46 0.63 1.37
CA ILE A 162 15.72 0.91 0.12
C ILE A 162 14.69 2.04 0.31
N VAL A 163 13.92 2.00 1.40
CA VAL A 163 12.93 3.05 1.70
C VAL A 163 13.62 4.38 2.00
N GLY A 164 14.75 4.35 2.69
CA GLY A 164 15.57 5.52 2.98
C GLY A 164 16.15 6.16 1.73
N ASP A 165 16.67 5.37 0.80
CA ASP A 165 17.21 5.83 -0.49
C ASP A 165 16.15 6.53 -1.33
N LEU A 166 14.93 5.99 -1.37
CA LEU A 166 13.81 6.61 -2.09
C LEU A 166 13.37 7.93 -1.45
N LEU A 167 13.42 8.04 -0.13
CA LEU A 167 13.01 9.26 0.58
C LEU A 167 14.15 10.27 0.78
N GLY A 168 15.40 9.88 0.52
CA GLY A 168 16.58 10.66 0.90
C GLY A 168 16.74 10.81 2.41
N ILE A 169 16.26 9.84 3.19
CA ILE A 169 16.29 9.84 4.66
C ILE A 169 17.15 8.65 5.14
N PRO A 170 18.15 8.87 6.00
CA PRO A 170 18.95 7.77 6.56
C PRO A 170 18.06 6.73 7.27
N ALA A 171 18.29 5.45 6.99
CA ALA A 171 17.49 4.36 7.55
C ALA A 171 17.42 4.34 9.09
N ALA A 172 18.44 4.89 9.76
CA ALA A 172 18.51 5.01 11.21
C ALA A 172 17.47 6.00 11.80
N GLU A 173 16.98 6.95 11.02
CA GLU A 173 16.02 7.96 11.45
C GLU A 173 14.57 7.45 11.46
N PHE A 174 14.30 6.32 10.81
CA PHE A 174 12.96 5.76 10.81
C PHE A 174 12.53 5.29 12.20
N ILE A 175 11.33 5.74 12.60
CA ILE A 175 10.62 5.22 13.76
C ILE A 175 9.96 3.91 13.36
N VAL A 176 10.41 2.82 13.96
CA VAL A 176 10.01 1.45 13.59
C VAL A 176 9.29 0.77 14.76
N ALA A 177 8.15 0.14 14.47
CA ALA A 177 7.37 -0.65 15.42
C ALA A 177 7.09 -2.06 14.87
N ARG A 178 6.59 -2.95 15.73
CA ARG A 178 6.13 -4.28 15.31
C ARG A 178 4.72 -4.20 14.71
N ASP A 179 4.51 -4.83 13.57
CA ASP A 179 3.20 -4.96 12.90
C ASP A 179 2.47 -6.25 13.36
N ASP A 180 1.19 -6.40 13.04
CA ASP A 180 0.34 -7.53 13.47
C ASP A 180 0.82 -8.86 12.87
N CYS A 181 1.47 -8.78 11.71
CA CYS A 181 2.09 -9.91 11.03
C CYS A 181 3.46 -10.31 11.62
N GLY A 182 3.97 -9.52 12.57
CA GLY A 182 5.23 -9.77 13.29
C GLY A 182 6.45 -9.04 12.74
N VAL A 183 6.46 -8.65 11.45
CA VAL A 183 7.56 -7.88 10.84
C VAL A 183 7.51 -6.39 11.22
N PRO A 184 8.60 -5.63 11.03
CA PRO A 184 8.61 -4.20 11.31
C PRO A 184 7.70 -3.38 10.37
N THR A 185 7.11 -2.31 10.91
CA THR A 185 6.41 -1.26 10.16
C THR A 185 6.99 0.11 10.54
N VAL A 186 6.92 1.07 9.63
CA VAL A 186 7.55 2.39 9.75
C VAL A 186 6.49 3.45 9.97
N SER A 187 6.69 4.32 10.96
CA SER A 187 5.95 5.57 11.08
C SER A 187 6.59 6.61 10.18
N MET A 188 5.81 7.19 9.28
CA MET A 188 6.26 8.20 8.33
C MET A 188 5.15 9.23 8.09
N GLU A 189 5.54 10.39 7.62
CA GLU A 189 4.63 11.49 7.29
C GLU A 189 3.81 11.14 6.03
N LEU A 190 2.60 11.71 5.94
CA LEU A 190 1.72 11.47 4.80
C LEU A 190 2.36 11.88 3.46
N GLN A 191 3.11 12.98 3.44
CA GLN A 191 3.90 13.38 2.26
C GLN A 191 4.99 12.36 1.89
N GLN A 192 5.61 11.69 2.86
CA GLN A 192 6.61 10.66 2.60
C GLN A 192 5.93 9.43 1.98
N MET A 193 4.75 9.03 2.47
CA MET A 193 3.96 7.96 1.87
C MET A 193 3.58 8.29 0.41
N ALA A 194 3.14 9.51 0.15
CA ALA A 194 2.80 9.98 -1.20
C ALA A 194 4.04 9.97 -2.12
N THR A 195 5.19 10.42 -1.62
CA THR A 195 6.47 10.42 -2.34
C THR A 195 6.93 9.00 -2.71
N LEU A 196 6.78 8.01 -1.81
CA LEU A 196 7.07 6.61 -2.13
C LEU A 196 6.21 6.09 -3.29
N TYR A 197 4.94 6.48 -3.34
CA TYR A 197 4.03 6.10 -4.44
C TYR A 197 4.31 6.87 -5.72
N ALA A 198 4.82 8.10 -5.63
CA ALA A 198 5.35 8.84 -6.76
C ALA A 198 6.58 8.16 -7.35
N HIS A 199 7.47 7.60 -6.54
CA HIS A 199 8.57 6.76 -7.03
C HIS A 199 8.06 5.47 -7.69
N LEU A 200 7.14 4.76 -7.02
CA LEU A 200 6.57 3.51 -7.56
C LEU A 200 5.92 3.71 -8.93
N SER A 201 5.38 4.90 -9.19
CA SER A 201 4.65 5.23 -10.41
C SER A 201 5.46 6.01 -11.46
N SER A 202 6.74 6.34 -11.22
CA SER A 202 7.48 7.27 -12.10
C SER A 202 7.98 6.65 -13.40
N GLY A 203 8.20 5.33 -13.45
CA GLY A 203 8.82 4.67 -14.61
C GLY A 203 10.34 4.89 -14.74
N ASP A 204 10.99 5.50 -13.75
CA ASP A 204 12.44 5.78 -13.79
C ASP A 204 13.31 4.59 -13.36
N SER A 205 12.72 3.55 -12.78
CA SER A 205 13.41 2.34 -12.31
C SER A 205 12.75 1.09 -12.90
N PRO A 206 13.51 0.23 -13.60
CA PRO A 206 12.99 -1.04 -14.12
C PRO A 206 12.39 -1.94 -13.03
N GLU A 207 12.96 -1.92 -11.82
CA GLU A 207 12.46 -2.71 -10.70
C GLU A 207 11.11 -2.21 -10.19
N LEU A 208 10.96 -0.88 -10.02
CA LEU A 208 9.69 -0.27 -9.61
C LEU A 208 8.61 -0.45 -10.69
N GLU A 209 8.97 -0.26 -11.96
CA GLU A 209 8.07 -0.51 -13.10
C GLU A 209 7.59 -1.97 -13.11
N ARG A 210 8.48 -2.94 -12.85
CA ARG A 210 8.10 -4.36 -12.78
C ARG A 210 7.16 -4.65 -11.60
N ILE A 211 7.37 -4.03 -10.44
CA ILE A 211 6.45 -4.15 -9.29
C ILE A 211 5.09 -3.60 -9.65
N GLN A 212 5.05 -2.37 -10.14
CA GLN A 212 3.82 -1.69 -10.52
C GLN A 212 3.07 -2.49 -11.59
N ARG A 213 3.75 -2.99 -12.62
CA ARG A 213 3.16 -3.86 -13.65
C ARG A 213 2.64 -5.17 -13.07
N ALA A 214 3.39 -5.84 -12.20
CA ALA A 214 2.93 -7.07 -11.55
C ALA A 214 1.63 -6.84 -10.75
N MET A 215 1.53 -5.71 -10.05
CA MET A 215 0.32 -5.34 -9.32
C MET A 215 -0.86 -5.05 -10.24
N THR A 216 -0.66 -4.26 -11.30
CA THR A 216 -1.75 -3.83 -12.20
C THR A 216 -2.20 -4.92 -13.17
N TYR A 217 -1.34 -5.88 -13.54
CA TYR A 217 -1.69 -7.05 -14.35
C TYR A 217 -2.30 -8.19 -13.54
N HIS A 218 -2.01 -8.27 -12.23
CA HIS A 218 -2.57 -9.28 -11.34
C HIS A 218 -3.27 -8.68 -10.11
N PRO A 219 -4.21 -7.74 -10.29
CA PRO A 219 -4.85 -7.01 -9.20
C PRO A 219 -5.62 -7.94 -8.24
N ASP A 220 -6.14 -9.06 -8.75
CA ASP A 220 -6.81 -10.10 -7.96
C ASP A 220 -5.93 -10.79 -6.92
N LEU A 221 -4.62 -10.86 -7.17
CA LEU A 221 -3.68 -11.38 -6.18
C LEU A 221 -3.40 -10.33 -5.08
N ILE A 222 -3.60 -9.03 -5.35
CA ILE A 222 -3.26 -7.95 -4.43
C ILE A 222 -4.25 -7.82 -3.27
N ALA A 223 -5.52 -7.60 -3.58
CA ALA A 223 -6.58 -7.46 -2.57
C ALA A 223 -7.69 -8.51 -2.72
N GLY A 224 -7.81 -9.10 -3.91
CA GLY A 224 -8.90 -10.03 -4.24
C GLY A 224 -10.07 -9.32 -4.91
N GLU A 225 -10.93 -10.10 -5.53
CA GLU A 225 -12.11 -9.63 -6.25
C GLU A 225 -13.03 -8.76 -5.36
N GLY A 226 -13.55 -7.69 -5.96
CA GLY A 226 -14.49 -6.76 -5.31
C GLY A 226 -13.86 -5.83 -4.27
N GLU A 227 -12.55 -5.88 -4.05
CA GLU A 227 -11.86 -4.91 -3.21
C GLU A 227 -11.46 -3.66 -4.00
N PHE A 228 -11.45 -2.51 -3.32
CA PHE A 228 -11.17 -1.22 -3.93
C PHE A 228 -9.86 -1.16 -4.72
N ASP A 229 -8.75 -1.69 -4.17
CA ASP A 229 -7.46 -1.72 -4.88
C ASP A 229 -7.57 -2.48 -6.21
N THR A 230 -8.27 -3.62 -6.21
CA THR A 230 -8.46 -4.47 -7.37
C THR A 230 -9.30 -3.78 -8.43
N GLU A 231 -10.46 -3.25 -8.03
CA GLU A 231 -11.39 -2.61 -8.97
C GLU A 231 -10.84 -1.29 -9.52
N LEU A 232 -10.12 -0.50 -8.71
CA LEU A 232 -9.47 0.71 -9.19
C LEU A 232 -8.41 0.41 -10.25
N MET A 233 -7.55 -0.59 -10.02
CA MET A 233 -6.52 -0.98 -11.00
C MET A 233 -7.14 -1.56 -12.28
N ARG A 234 -8.23 -2.32 -12.17
CA ARG A 234 -8.97 -2.85 -13.33
C ARG A 234 -9.65 -1.76 -14.15
N LEU A 235 -10.46 -0.92 -13.53
CA LEU A 235 -11.24 0.14 -14.21
C LEU A 235 -10.35 1.22 -14.83
N THR A 236 -9.13 1.40 -14.30
CA THR A 236 -8.15 2.32 -14.87
C THR A 236 -7.19 1.66 -15.84
N GLU A 237 -7.35 0.37 -16.14
CA GLU A 237 -6.50 -0.41 -17.05
C GLU A 237 -5.01 -0.30 -16.66
N GLY A 238 -4.73 -0.30 -15.37
CA GLY A 238 -3.38 -0.19 -14.83
C GLY A 238 -2.74 1.20 -14.90
N ARG A 239 -3.48 2.25 -15.29
CA ARG A 239 -3.01 3.66 -15.21
C ARG A 239 -2.78 4.11 -13.78
N LEU A 240 -3.46 3.50 -12.81
CA LEU A 240 -3.22 3.71 -11.39
C LEU A 240 -2.74 2.42 -10.73
N VAL A 241 -1.79 2.54 -9.82
CA VAL A 241 -1.41 1.47 -8.88
C VAL A 241 -1.92 1.84 -7.50
N SER A 242 -2.63 0.92 -6.84
CA SER A 242 -3.28 1.18 -5.56
C SER A 242 -2.92 0.13 -4.52
N LYS A 243 -2.68 0.58 -3.28
CA LYS A 243 -2.48 -0.33 -2.16
C LYS A 243 -3.05 0.22 -0.87
N THR A 244 -3.88 -0.62 -0.27
CA THR A 244 -4.46 -0.35 1.03
C THR A 244 -3.51 -0.65 2.19
N GLY A 245 -3.53 0.20 3.22
CA GLY A 245 -2.94 -0.02 4.54
C GLY A 245 -4.01 -0.19 5.62
N ALA A 246 -3.68 -0.83 6.74
CA ALA A 246 -4.59 -0.86 7.90
C ALA A 246 -4.74 0.54 8.52
N GLU A 247 -5.65 0.71 9.48
CA GLU A 247 -5.81 1.96 10.23
C GLU A 247 -5.99 3.21 9.34
N GLY A 248 -6.85 3.10 8.32
CA GLY A 248 -7.26 4.27 7.54
C GLY A 248 -6.27 4.74 6.48
N VAL A 249 -5.21 3.99 6.19
CA VAL A 249 -4.20 4.35 5.17
C VAL A 249 -4.58 3.84 3.78
N GLN A 250 -4.44 4.69 2.76
CA GLN A 250 -4.54 4.32 1.35
C GLN A 250 -3.47 5.08 0.57
N CYS A 251 -2.73 4.39 -0.30
CA CYS A 251 -1.76 5.02 -1.18
C CYS A 251 -2.00 4.61 -2.64
N ILE A 252 -1.91 5.58 -3.55
CA ILE A 252 -2.20 5.42 -4.98
C ILE A 252 -1.14 6.16 -5.78
N GLY A 253 -0.60 5.55 -6.84
CA GLY A 253 0.36 6.17 -7.76
C GLY A 253 -0.21 6.30 -9.16
N GLN A 254 0.07 7.42 -9.84
CA GLN A 254 -0.29 7.65 -11.24
C GLN A 254 0.85 7.21 -12.17
N VAL A 255 0.64 6.08 -12.84
CA VAL A 255 1.68 5.39 -13.63
C VAL A 255 2.14 6.27 -14.80
N GLY A 256 3.45 6.45 -14.92
CA GLY A 256 4.10 7.24 -15.95
C GLY A 256 4.26 8.73 -15.61
N GLU A 257 3.54 9.23 -14.60
CA GLU A 257 3.55 10.66 -14.25
C GLU A 257 4.42 10.97 -13.02
N GLY A 258 4.80 9.94 -12.25
CA GLY A 258 5.62 10.11 -11.05
C GLY A 258 4.92 10.94 -9.97
N LEU A 259 3.60 10.75 -9.84
CA LEU A 259 2.76 11.34 -8.81
C LEU A 259 2.20 10.26 -7.89
N GLY A 260 2.10 10.59 -6.60
CA GLY A 260 1.54 9.71 -5.59
C GLY A 260 0.59 10.45 -4.67
N LEU A 261 -0.50 9.79 -4.31
CA LEU A 261 -1.53 10.20 -3.37
C LEU A 261 -1.42 9.32 -2.12
N ALA A 262 -1.42 9.92 -0.94
CA ALA A 262 -1.58 9.23 0.33
C ALA A 262 -2.74 9.81 1.12
N ILE A 263 -3.54 8.93 1.72
CA ILE A 263 -4.74 9.25 2.49
C ILE A 263 -4.62 8.61 3.86
N LYS A 264 -4.96 9.37 4.91
CA LYS A 264 -5.10 8.88 6.29
C LYS A 264 -6.43 9.33 6.88
N VAL A 265 -7.27 8.38 7.26
CA VAL A 265 -8.46 8.62 8.08
C VAL A 265 -8.06 8.62 9.54
N GLN A 266 -8.36 9.66 10.31
CA GLN A 266 -7.87 9.81 11.67
C GLN A 266 -8.28 8.65 12.60
N ASP A 267 -9.52 8.19 12.50
CA ASP A 267 -10.06 7.08 13.31
C ASP A 267 -9.82 5.68 12.71
N GLY A 268 -9.11 5.60 11.59
CA GLY A 268 -8.75 4.34 10.95
C GLY A 268 -9.82 3.70 10.05
N ALA A 269 -10.98 4.34 9.86
CA ALA A 269 -12.10 3.73 9.13
C ALA A 269 -11.80 3.43 7.64
N LYS A 270 -11.91 2.15 7.24
CA LYS A 270 -11.70 1.70 5.83
C LYS A 270 -12.66 2.36 4.85
N ARG A 271 -13.92 2.58 5.24
CA ARG A 271 -14.94 3.14 4.34
C ARG A 271 -14.65 4.60 3.96
N ALA A 272 -14.12 5.39 4.90
CA ALA A 272 -13.85 6.80 4.70
C ALA A 272 -12.68 7.04 3.72
N LYS A 273 -11.59 6.26 3.84
CA LYS A 273 -10.45 6.40 2.91
C LYS A 273 -10.83 6.06 1.47
N ILE A 274 -11.74 5.10 1.25
CA ILE A 274 -12.19 4.74 -0.10
C ILE A 274 -13.04 5.88 -0.69
N ALA A 275 -13.97 6.44 0.09
CA ALA A 275 -14.78 7.57 -0.36
C ALA A 275 -13.91 8.78 -0.74
N VAL A 276 -12.92 9.12 0.10
CA VAL A 276 -11.96 10.20 -0.21
C VAL A 276 -11.10 9.87 -1.41
N ALA A 277 -10.63 8.63 -1.57
CA ALA A 277 -9.87 8.23 -2.75
C ALA A 277 -10.66 8.46 -4.04
N ILE A 278 -11.92 8.04 -4.10
CA ILE A 278 -12.76 8.23 -5.30
C ILE A 278 -12.96 9.72 -5.61
N GLN A 279 -13.33 10.52 -4.60
CA GLN A 279 -13.55 11.95 -4.76
C GLN A 279 -12.26 12.67 -5.18
N SER A 280 -11.14 12.38 -4.51
CA SER A 280 -9.84 13.01 -4.78
C SER A 280 -9.35 12.67 -6.18
N LEU A 281 -9.42 11.40 -6.59
CA LEU A 281 -9.00 10.95 -7.93
C LEU A 281 -9.86 11.59 -9.04
N ARG A 282 -11.16 11.77 -8.81
CA ARG A 282 -12.05 12.50 -9.73
C ARG A 282 -11.67 13.98 -9.80
N GLN A 283 -11.45 14.61 -8.64
CA GLN A 283 -11.12 16.03 -8.54
C GLN A 283 -9.83 16.38 -9.28
N ILE A 284 -8.77 15.58 -9.11
CA ILE A 284 -7.46 15.81 -9.74
C ILE A 284 -7.37 15.21 -11.17
N GLY A 285 -8.45 14.61 -11.68
CA GLY A 285 -8.52 14.12 -13.06
C GLY A 285 -7.79 12.80 -13.34
N TRP A 286 -7.46 12.02 -12.31
CA TRP A 286 -6.79 10.71 -12.49
C TRP A 286 -7.75 9.63 -12.99
N ILE A 287 -9.05 9.78 -12.69
CA ILE A 287 -10.13 8.93 -13.21
C ILE A 287 -11.21 9.78 -13.87
N SER A 288 -11.90 9.20 -14.86
CA SER A 288 -13.04 9.85 -15.51
C SER A 288 -14.26 9.89 -14.58
N PRO A 289 -15.22 10.80 -14.81
CA PRO A 289 -16.48 10.81 -14.07
C PRO A 289 -17.19 9.45 -14.09
N ALA A 290 -17.19 8.75 -15.24
CA ALA A 290 -17.81 7.43 -15.36
C ALA A 290 -17.15 6.37 -14.46
N ILE A 291 -15.82 6.33 -14.37
CA ILE A 291 -15.12 5.42 -13.45
C ILE A 291 -15.41 5.80 -11.99
N ALA A 292 -15.42 7.10 -11.68
CA ALA A 292 -15.73 7.58 -10.34
C ALA A 292 -17.16 7.19 -9.90
N ASP A 293 -18.13 7.31 -10.80
CA ASP A 293 -19.53 6.97 -10.53
C ASP A 293 -19.69 5.44 -10.31
N LEU A 294 -19.05 4.59 -11.14
CA LEU A 294 -19.03 3.13 -10.92
C LEU A 294 -18.42 2.74 -9.57
N LEU A 295 -17.28 3.34 -9.22
CA LEU A 295 -16.65 3.09 -7.91
C LEU A 295 -17.51 3.61 -6.75
N ALA A 296 -18.19 4.75 -6.92
CA ALA A 296 -19.07 5.31 -5.90
C ALA A 296 -20.29 4.42 -5.66
N GLU A 297 -20.91 3.90 -6.73
CA GLU A 297 -22.01 2.93 -6.62
C GLU A 297 -21.59 1.68 -5.84
N GLN A 298 -20.38 1.17 -6.09
CA GLN A 298 -19.89 -0.04 -5.44
C GLN A 298 -19.44 0.17 -3.99
N PHE A 299 -18.79 1.31 -3.68
CA PHE A 299 -18.08 1.48 -2.41
C PHE A 299 -18.64 2.56 -1.49
N MET A 300 -19.42 3.52 -2.01
CA MET A 300 -20.01 4.60 -1.21
C MET A 300 -21.46 4.32 -0.80
N VAL A 301 -22.14 3.37 -1.45
CA VAL A 301 -23.44 2.84 -1.02
C VAL A 301 -23.22 1.56 -0.23
N ILE A 302 -23.33 1.64 1.10
CA ILE A 302 -23.06 0.51 2.01
C ILE A 302 -24.28 -0.42 2.13
N ALA A 303 -25.47 0.15 2.07
CA ALA A 303 -26.76 -0.55 2.07
C ALA A 303 -27.81 0.39 1.44
N PRO A 304 -29.01 -0.09 1.08
CA PRO A 304 -30.05 0.78 0.49
C PRO A 304 -30.33 2.05 1.32
N CYS A 305 -30.26 1.93 2.65
CA CYS A 305 -30.47 3.03 3.58
C CYS A 305 -29.19 3.75 4.02
N LYS A 306 -27.99 3.28 3.64
CA LYS A 306 -26.70 3.77 4.15
C LYS A 306 -25.76 4.20 3.04
N ARG A 307 -25.35 5.47 3.04
CA ARG A 307 -24.40 6.01 2.07
C ARG A 307 -23.35 6.92 2.72
N LEU A 308 -22.23 7.07 2.04
CA LEU A 308 -21.18 8.02 2.40
C LEU A 308 -21.32 9.30 1.58
N GLU A 309 -21.13 10.44 2.23
CA GLU A 309 -20.99 11.75 1.59
C GLU A 309 -19.63 12.35 1.98
N VAL A 310 -18.94 12.93 1.00
CA VAL A 310 -17.63 13.56 1.19
C VAL A 310 -17.83 15.07 1.17
N ASP A 311 -17.36 15.74 2.21
CA ASP A 311 -17.46 17.18 2.42
C ASP A 311 -16.05 17.78 2.57
N GLY A 312 -15.68 18.66 1.66
CA GLY A 312 -14.32 19.16 1.50
C GLY A 312 -13.63 18.64 0.23
N GLU A 313 -12.46 19.20 -0.05
CA GLU A 313 -11.71 18.93 -1.27
C GLU A 313 -10.20 19.11 -1.07
N LEU A 314 -9.41 18.59 -2.01
CA LEU A 314 -7.98 18.88 -2.06
C LEU A 314 -7.75 20.33 -2.49
N THR A 315 -6.86 21.03 -1.80
CA THR A 315 -6.41 22.38 -2.19
C THR A 315 -5.11 22.28 -2.98
N LEU A 316 -5.01 22.96 -4.13
CA LEU A 316 -3.78 23.10 -4.92
C LEU A 316 -2.83 24.09 -4.25
N LEU A 317 -1.53 23.78 -4.22
CA LEU A 317 -0.47 24.63 -3.67
C LEU A 317 0.31 25.40 -4.73
#